data_AF-A0A653MAG3-F1
#
_entry.id   AF-A0A653MAG3-F1
#
_cell.length_a   1.000
_cell.length_b   1.000
_cell.length_c   1.000
_cell.angle_alpha   90.00
_cell.angle_beta   90.00
_cell.angle_gamma   90.00
#
_symmetry.space_group_name_H-M   'P 1'
#
loop_
_entity.id
_entity.type
_entity.pdbx_description
1 polymer ?
#
loop_
_entity_poly.entity_id
_entity_poly.type
_entity_poly.pdbx_seq_one_letter_code
_entity_poly.pdbx_strand_id
1 'polypeptide(L)'
;MNNKICPACKKESPESYDNCSYCKFPFNGTEKEQATHIGKFIADKGILDKSKHNIENSKRILFYIVAFNTIGLIIAIMNNKYDFLGVFLTVFISLIFLLCGIFLQKNPKILTIIPLTIILLFYTLNFIFDREHFFNGIIFKIIIVGALIYNLYVLNEAEKFKKANNL
;
A
#
# COMPACT_ATOMS: atom_id res chain seq x y z
N MET A 1 -18.64 -38.34 1.95
CA MET A 1 -18.47 -37.52 0.73
C MET A 1 -17.00 -37.57 0.37
N ASN A 2 -16.64 -37.99 -0.85
CA ASN A 2 -15.25 -38.00 -1.28
C ASN A 2 -14.79 -36.57 -1.63
N ASN A 3 -13.57 -36.23 -1.23
CA ASN A 3 -12.93 -34.95 -1.51
C ASN A 3 -11.69 -35.18 -2.39
N LYS A 4 -11.45 -34.27 -3.33
CA LYS A 4 -10.24 -34.21 -4.15
C LYS A 4 -9.41 -32.97 -3.83
N ILE A 5 -8.08 -33.10 -3.86
CA ILE A 5 -7.16 -31.98 -3.60
C ILE A 5 -6.97 -31.18 -4.87
N CYS A 6 -7.22 -29.87 -4.83
CA CYS A 6 -7.00 -28.99 -5.97
C CYS A 6 -5.49 -28.85 -6.29
N PRO A 7 -5.03 -29.09 -7.52
CA PRO A 7 -3.61 -28.95 -7.87
C PRO A 7 -3.12 -27.50 -7.79
N ALA A 8 -3.99 -26.52 -8.04
CA ALA A 8 -3.65 -25.09 -8.03
C ALA A 8 -3.58 -24.50 -6.61
N CYS A 9 -4.65 -24.60 -5.82
CA CYS A 9 -4.72 -23.98 -4.49
C CYS A 9 -4.45 -24.92 -3.31
N LYS A 10 -4.28 -26.23 -3.56
CA LYS A 10 -4.03 -27.28 -2.55
C LYS A 10 -5.12 -27.46 -1.48
N LYS A 11 -6.27 -26.79 -1.63
CA LYS A 11 -7.45 -27.00 -0.77
C LYS A 11 -8.27 -28.19 -1.25
N GLU A 12 -8.94 -28.85 -0.32
CA GLU A 12 -9.91 -29.91 -0.61
C GLU A 12 -11.18 -29.32 -1.22
N SER A 13 -11.67 -29.94 -2.29
CA SER A 13 -12.96 -29.61 -2.90
C SER A 13 -13.79 -30.89 -3.01
N PRO A 14 -15.13 -30.81 -2.85
CA PRO A 14 -16.00 -31.95 -3.09
C PRO A 14 -15.75 -32.54 -4.48
N GLU A 15 -15.68 -33.86 -4.59
CA GLU A 15 -15.45 -34.53 -5.88
C GLU A 15 -16.51 -34.20 -6.93
N SER A 16 -17.76 -34.01 -6.48
CA SER A 16 -18.93 -33.70 -7.32
C SER A 16 -18.86 -32.34 -8.02
N TYR A 17 -17.88 -31.49 -7.69
CA TYR A 17 -17.79 -30.15 -8.27
C TYR A 17 -16.88 -30.18 -9.50
N ASP A 18 -17.38 -29.60 -10.60
CA ASP A 18 -16.60 -29.41 -11.82
C ASP A 18 -15.45 -28.42 -11.63
N ASN A 19 -15.64 -27.43 -10.74
CA ASN A 19 -14.65 -26.40 -10.43
C ASN A 19 -14.30 -26.39 -8.93
N CYS A 20 -13.07 -26.01 -8.60
CA CYS A 20 -12.66 -25.82 -7.22
C CYS A 20 -13.46 -24.70 -6.55
N SER A 21 -14.05 -24.99 -5.39
CA SER A 21 -14.84 -24.04 -4.60
C SER A 21 -14.06 -22.82 -4.09
N TYR A 22 -12.72 -22.88 -4.13
CA TYR A 22 -11.84 -21.83 -3.60
C TYR A 22 -11.20 -21.00 -4.72
N CYS A 23 -10.46 -21.63 -5.64
CA CYS A 23 -9.75 -20.90 -6.70
C CYS A 23 -10.42 -21.00 -8.06
N LYS A 24 -11.56 -21.71 -8.19
CA LYS A 24 -12.28 -21.94 -9.46
C LYS A 24 -11.50 -22.73 -10.51
N PHE A 25 -10.50 -23.51 -10.09
CA PHE A 25 -9.77 -24.43 -10.98
C PHE A 25 -10.73 -25.43 -11.63
N PRO A 26 -10.74 -25.58 -12.96
CA PRO A 26 -11.63 -26.50 -13.67
C PRO A 26 -11.08 -27.94 -13.64
N PHE A 27 -11.67 -28.82 -12.82
CA PHE A 27 -11.22 -30.21 -12.70
C PHE A 27 -11.44 -31.03 -13.97
N ASN A 28 -12.52 -30.73 -14.69
CA ASN A 28 -12.91 -31.41 -15.93
C ASN A 28 -12.56 -30.59 -17.18
N GLY A 29 -11.79 -29.50 -17.03
CA GLY A 29 -11.33 -28.68 -18.16
C GLY A 29 -10.23 -29.38 -18.95
N THR A 30 -9.97 -28.89 -20.16
CA THR A 30 -8.86 -29.37 -21.01
C THR A 30 -7.50 -29.12 -20.34
N GLU A 31 -6.47 -29.90 -20.70
CA GLU A 31 -5.10 -29.66 -20.20
C GLU A 31 -4.66 -28.21 -20.38
N LYS A 32 -5.02 -27.59 -21.51
CA LYS A 32 -4.74 -26.19 -21.81
C LYS A 32 -5.43 -25.24 -20.83
N GLU A 33 -6.71 -25.46 -20.52
CA GLU A 33 -7.46 -24.63 -19.56
C GLU A 33 -6.92 -24.79 -18.15
N GLN A 34 -6.61 -26.01 -17.74
CA GLN A 34 -6.00 -26.32 -16.45
C GLN A 34 -4.63 -25.64 -16.29
N ALA A 35 -3.76 -25.78 -17.28
CA ALA A 35 -2.43 -25.17 -17.30
C ALA A 35 -2.52 -23.64 -17.28
N THR A 36 -3.43 -23.05 -18.08
CA THR A 36 -3.66 -21.60 -18.11
C THR A 36 -4.14 -21.09 -16.75
N HIS A 37 -5.06 -21.82 -16.11
CA HIS A 37 -5.55 -21.47 -14.78
C HIS A 37 -4.45 -21.52 -13.72
N ILE A 38 -3.64 -22.59 -13.71
CA ILE A 38 -2.51 -22.72 -12.78
C ILE A 38 -1.51 -21.57 -12.98
N GLY A 39 -1.15 -21.27 -14.24
CA GLY A 39 -0.25 -20.16 -14.55
C GLY A 39 -0.78 -18.82 -14.04
N LYS A 40 -2.06 -18.53 -14.28
CA LYS A 40 -2.71 -17.32 -13.77
C LYS A 40 -2.75 -17.26 -12.24
N PHE A 41 -3.12 -18.37 -11.59
CA PHE A 41 -3.17 -18.45 -10.13
C PHE A 41 -1.80 -18.23 -9.48
N ILE A 42 -0.72 -18.77 -10.06
CA ILE A 42 0.65 -18.54 -9.59
C ILE A 42 1.05 -17.08 -9.76
N ALA A 43 0.78 -16.49 -10.93
CA ALA A 43 1.09 -15.08 -11.20
C ALA A 43 0.36 -14.16 -10.22
N ASP A 44 -0.93 -14.38 -10.01
CA ASP A 44 -1.77 -13.59 -9.12
C ASP A 44 -1.36 -13.80 -7.64
N LYS A 45 -0.95 -15.01 -7.25
CA LYS A 45 -0.38 -15.27 -5.91
C LYS A 45 0.89 -14.46 -5.69
N GLY A 46 1.70 -14.23 -6.72
CA GLY A 46 2.85 -13.33 -6.67
C GLY A 46 2.50 -11.88 -6.29
N ILE A 47 1.27 -11.43 -6.55
CA ILE A 47 0.79 -10.10 -6.13
C ILE A 47 0.68 -10.01 -4.61
N LEU A 48 0.38 -11.11 -3.91
CA LEU A 48 0.33 -11.13 -2.44
C LEU A 48 1.71 -10.89 -1.82
N ASP A 49 2.75 -11.51 -2.38
CA ASP A 49 4.12 -11.33 -1.90
C ASP A 49 4.65 -9.93 -2.24
N LYS A 50 4.36 -9.43 -3.45
CA LYS A 50 4.62 -8.04 -3.83
C LYS A 50 3.93 -7.05 -2.88
N SER A 51 2.68 -7.34 -2.49
CA SER A 51 1.93 -6.50 -1.56
C SER A 51 2.60 -6.42 -0.19
N LYS A 52 3.10 -7.54 0.37
CA LYS A 52 3.86 -7.51 1.63
C LYS A 52 5.12 -6.65 1.52
N HIS A 53 5.88 -6.81 0.44
CA HIS A 53 7.08 -6.01 0.21
C HIS A 53 6.75 -4.52 0.09
N ASN A 54 5.66 -4.18 -0.61
CA ASN A 54 5.21 -2.80 -0.79
C ASN A 54 4.68 -2.15 0.50
N ILE A 55 4.10 -2.93 1.42
CA ILE A 55 3.75 -2.46 2.76
C ILE A 55 5.02 -2.04 3.52
N GLU A 56 6.08 -2.84 3.49
CA GLU A 56 7.34 -2.48 4.14
C GLU A 56 7.99 -1.25 3.49
N ASN A 57 7.93 -1.13 2.17
CA ASN A 57 8.42 0.07 1.48
C ASN A 57 7.60 1.32 1.84
N SER A 58 6.28 1.21 1.94
CA SER A 58 5.40 2.30 2.40
C SER A 58 5.76 2.74 3.82
N LYS A 59 6.00 1.79 4.72
CA LYS A 59 6.43 2.05 6.09
C LYS A 59 7.75 2.83 6.12
N ARG A 60 8.74 2.42 5.31
CA ARG A 60 10.02 3.15 5.16
C ARG A 60 9.81 4.58 4.65
N ILE A 61 8.96 4.78 3.64
CA ILE A 61 8.65 6.13 3.13
C ILE A 61 8.06 7.01 4.23
N LEU A 62 7.10 6.51 4.99
CA LEU A 62 6.49 7.27 6.09
C LEU A 62 7.54 7.64 7.16
N PHE A 63 8.43 6.72 7.52
CA PHE A 63 9.53 7.02 8.44
C PHE A 63 10.52 8.04 7.87
N TYR A 64 10.84 7.98 6.58
CA TYR A 64 11.71 8.99 5.96
C TYR A 64 11.07 10.38 5.99
N ILE A 65 9.76 10.49 5.78
CA ILE A 65 9.05 11.77 5.90
C ILE A 65 9.12 12.29 7.34
N VAL A 66 8.86 11.44 8.33
CA VAL A 66 8.96 11.81 9.75
C VAL A 66 10.38 12.26 10.10
N ALA A 67 11.40 11.54 9.65
CA ALA A 67 12.79 11.89 9.88
C ALA A 67 13.14 13.24 9.24
N PHE A 68 12.74 13.45 7.98
CA PHE A 68 12.99 14.70 7.27
C PHE A 68 12.30 15.90 7.95
N ASN A 69 11.03 15.76 8.34
CA ASN A 69 10.30 16.80 9.07
C ASN A 69 10.96 17.10 10.42
N THR A 70 11.43 16.08 11.14
CA THR A 70 12.09 16.23 12.43
C THR A 70 13.42 16.98 12.28
N ILE A 71 14.23 16.63 11.27
CA ILE A 71 15.48 17.33 10.97
C ILE A 71 15.19 18.79 10.59
N GLY A 72 14.20 19.03 9.74
CA GLY A 72 13.79 20.38 9.35
C GLY A 72 13.37 21.23 10.55
N LEU A 73 12.64 20.62 11.50
CA LEU A 73 12.25 21.26 12.75
C LEU A 73 13.44 21.64 13.62
N ILE A 74 14.41 20.73 13.81
CA ILE A 74 15.63 20.99 14.58
C ILE A 74 16.41 22.17 13.96
N ILE A 75 16.58 22.17 12.65
CA ILE A 75 17.27 23.26 11.92
C ILE A 75 16.52 24.59 12.09
N ALA A 76 15.19 24.60 12.04
CA ALA A 76 14.40 25.81 12.23
C ALA A 76 14.56 26.39 13.64
N ILE A 77 14.59 25.53 14.67
CA ILE A 77 14.82 25.93 16.06
C ILE A 77 16.23 26.50 16.24
N MET A 78 17.26 25.80 15.76
CA MET A 78 18.66 26.26 15.88
C MET A 78 18.91 27.62 15.24
N ASN A 79 18.20 27.93 14.15
CA ASN A 79 18.33 29.20 13.43
C ASN A 79 17.40 30.30 13.95
N ASN A 80 16.64 30.07 15.04
CA ASN A 80 15.59 30.97 15.54
C ASN A 80 14.55 31.37 14.47
N LYS A 81 14.32 30.51 13.47
CA LYS A 81 13.34 30.68 12.39
C LYS A 81 12.12 29.80 12.64
N TYR A 82 11.58 29.83 13.84
CA TYR A 82 10.43 29.02 14.22
C TYR A 82 9.22 29.90 14.53
N ASP A 83 8.07 29.47 14.04
CA ASP A 83 6.77 29.98 14.46
C ASP A 83 6.08 28.91 15.29
N PHE A 84 5.47 29.29 16.42
CA PHE A 84 4.86 28.34 17.36
C PHE A 84 3.77 27.49 16.69
N LEU A 85 2.95 28.11 15.84
CA LEU A 85 1.89 27.41 15.10
C LEU A 85 2.50 26.43 14.08
N GLY A 86 3.51 26.87 13.32
CA GLY A 86 4.22 26.01 12.37
C GLY A 86 4.89 24.80 13.03
N VAL A 87 5.52 24.99 14.18
CA VAL A 87 6.12 23.90 14.98
C VAL A 87 5.06 22.92 15.43
N PHE A 88 3.96 23.41 16.02
CA PHE A 88 2.88 22.56 16.50
C PHE A 88 2.28 21.70 15.38
N LEU A 89 1.97 22.30 14.22
CA LEU A 89 1.45 21.58 13.06
C LEU A 89 2.42 20.53 12.52
N THR A 90 3.72 20.87 12.46
CA THR A 90 4.76 19.95 11.97
C THR A 90 4.90 18.73 12.88
N VAL A 91 4.88 18.94 14.20
CA VAL A 91 4.92 17.85 15.20
C VAL A 91 3.66 16.98 15.09
N PHE A 92 2.49 17.62 15.00
CA PHE A 92 1.21 16.91 14.89
C PHE A 92 1.13 16.03 13.63
N ILE A 93 1.50 16.56 12.47
CA ILE A 93 1.53 15.81 11.20
C ILE A 93 2.54 14.66 11.28
N SER A 94 3.74 14.92 11.81
CA SER A 94 4.79 13.90 11.95
C SER A 94 4.35 12.78 12.89
N LEU A 95 3.61 13.08 13.95
CA LEU A 95 3.04 12.08 14.85
C LEU A 95 1.99 11.21 14.14
N ILE A 96 1.10 11.81 13.33
CA ILE A 96 0.13 11.06 12.52
C ILE A 96 0.86 10.10 11.57
N PHE A 97 1.91 10.56 10.89
CA PHE A 97 2.64 9.75 9.91
C PHE A 97 3.41 8.63 10.60
N LEU A 98 3.98 8.89 11.77
CA LEU A 98 4.63 7.90 12.60
C LEU A 98 3.66 6.80 13.02
N LEU A 99 2.48 7.17 13.53
CA LEU A 99 1.43 6.21 13.91
C LEU A 99 0.96 5.40 12.71
N CYS A 100 0.76 6.04 11.55
CA CYS A 100 0.41 5.35 10.31
C CYS A 100 1.48 4.33 9.91
N GLY A 101 2.77 4.70 9.99
CA GLY A 101 3.89 3.82 9.68
C GLY A 101 4.01 2.63 10.64
N ILE A 102 3.80 2.84 11.94
CA ILE A 102 3.85 1.77 12.95
C ILE A 102 2.69 0.79 12.75
N PHE A 103 1.47 1.29 12.54
CA PHE A 103 0.28 0.45 12.46
C PHE A 103 -0.05 -0.06 11.06
N LEU A 104 0.74 0.31 10.04
CA LEU A 104 0.46 0.06 8.63
C LEU A 104 0.10 -1.40 8.33
N GLN A 105 0.76 -2.36 8.97
CA GLN A 105 0.51 -3.79 8.75
C GLN A 105 -0.90 -4.24 9.18
N LYS A 106 -1.55 -3.55 10.12
CA LYS A 106 -2.90 -3.90 10.60
C LYS A 106 -3.99 -3.52 9.60
N ASN A 107 -3.92 -2.30 9.06
CA ASN A 107 -4.89 -1.76 8.11
C ASN A 107 -4.18 -1.01 6.97
N PRO A 108 -3.46 -1.73 6.06
CA PRO A 108 -2.56 -1.12 5.10
C PRO A 108 -3.22 -0.07 4.20
N LYS A 109 -4.45 -0.33 3.78
CA LYS A 109 -5.20 0.54 2.87
C LYS A 109 -5.53 1.89 3.52
N ILE A 110 -6.21 1.88 4.66
CA ILE A 110 -6.62 3.11 5.35
C ILE A 110 -5.38 3.91 5.81
N LEU A 111 -4.39 3.21 6.36
CA LEU A 111 -3.18 3.83 6.89
C LEU A 111 -2.20 4.31 5.79
N THR A 112 -2.43 3.93 4.53
CA THR A 112 -1.77 4.57 3.36
C THR A 112 -2.57 5.76 2.85
N ILE A 113 -3.90 5.69 2.86
CA ILE A 113 -4.78 6.77 2.38
C ILE A 113 -4.65 8.02 3.25
N ILE A 114 -4.67 7.87 4.58
CA ILE A 114 -4.57 9.01 5.53
C ILE A 114 -3.35 9.91 5.23
N PRO A 115 -2.10 9.39 5.24
CA PRO A 115 -0.93 10.22 4.96
C PRO A 115 -0.93 10.75 3.52
N LEU A 116 -1.42 9.99 2.55
CA LEU A 116 -1.54 10.45 1.17
C LEU A 116 -2.48 11.67 1.06
N THR A 117 -3.65 11.63 1.69
CA THR A 117 -4.61 12.74 1.70
C THR A 117 -4.02 13.97 2.41
N ILE A 118 -3.32 13.79 3.53
CA ILE A 118 -2.68 14.90 4.26
C ILE A 118 -1.60 15.55 3.39
N ILE A 119 -0.75 14.76 2.72
CA ILE A 119 0.30 15.26 1.82
C ILE A 119 -0.31 16.06 0.67
N LEU A 120 -1.33 15.51 0.02
CA LEU A 120 -2.01 16.18 -1.08
C LEU A 120 -2.64 17.51 -0.63
N LEU A 121 -3.36 17.50 0.50
CA LEU A 121 -3.94 18.71 1.06
C LEU A 121 -2.88 19.75 1.36
N PHE A 122 -1.77 19.35 2.00
CA PHE A 122 -0.67 20.24 2.31
C PHE A 122 -0.05 20.85 1.04
N TYR A 123 0.18 20.06 -0.01
CA TYR A 123 0.71 20.58 -1.28
C TYR A 123 -0.26 21.48 -2.02
N THR A 124 -1.57 21.19 -1.99
CA THR A 124 -2.59 22.06 -2.57
C THR A 124 -2.65 23.40 -1.84
N LEU A 125 -2.58 23.41 -0.51
CA LEU A 125 -2.53 24.66 0.26
C LEU A 125 -1.27 25.47 -0.08
N ASN A 126 -0.10 24.82 -0.11
CA ASN A 126 1.13 25.50 -0.52
C ASN A 126 1.05 26.07 -1.94
N PHE A 127 0.47 25.36 -2.90
CA PHE A 127 0.30 25.87 -4.27
C PHE A 127 -0.54 27.17 -4.32
N ILE A 128 -1.56 27.28 -3.47
CA ILE A 128 -2.45 28.45 -3.42
C ILE A 128 -1.77 29.64 -2.74
N PHE A 129 -1.10 29.41 -1.60
CA PHE A 129 -0.51 30.48 -0.79
C PHE A 129 0.89 30.91 -1.25
N ASP A 130 1.70 29.98 -1.74
CA ASP A 130 3.08 30.23 -2.16
C ASP A 130 3.52 29.30 -3.31
N ARG A 131 3.40 29.82 -4.53
CA ARG A 131 3.79 29.10 -5.76
C ARG A 131 5.30 28.82 -5.82
N GLU A 132 6.15 29.63 -5.22
CA GLU A 132 7.61 29.47 -5.29
C GLU A 132 8.05 28.28 -4.42
N HIS A 133 7.50 28.16 -3.21
CA HIS A 133 7.70 26.99 -2.34
C HIS A 133 7.06 25.70 -2.89
N PHE A 134 6.04 25.79 -3.76
CA PHE A 134 5.47 24.62 -4.41
C PHE A 134 6.45 23.93 -5.37
N PHE A 135 7.14 24.68 -6.23
CA PHE A 135 8.08 24.11 -7.21
C PHE A 135 9.38 23.61 -6.58
N ASN A 136 9.77 24.15 -5.42
CA ASN A 136 10.91 23.65 -4.67
C ASN A 136 10.69 22.20 -4.20
N GLY A 137 11.62 21.33 -4.56
CA GLY A 137 11.57 19.90 -4.23
C GLY A 137 10.48 19.10 -4.94
N ILE A 138 9.90 19.62 -6.04
CA ILE A 138 8.77 18.98 -6.75
C ILE A 138 9.07 17.52 -7.15
N ILE A 139 10.33 17.21 -7.51
CA ILE A 139 10.77 15.85 -7.84
C ILE A 139 10.53 14.90 -6.66
N PHE A 140 10.94 15.28 -5.45
CA PHE A 140 10.72 14.47 -4.24
C PHE A 140 9.24 14.33 -3.92
N LYS A 141 8.46 15.41 -4.09
CA LYS A 141 7.00 15.39 -3.88
C LYS A 141 6.32 14.37 -4.81
N ILE A 142 6.68 14.37 -6.10
CA ILE A 142 6.17 13.42 -7.09
C ILE A 142 6.60 11.98 -6.74
N ILE A 143 7.85 11.76 -6.36
CA ILE A 143 8.35 10.43 -5.97
C ILE A 143 7.57 9.89 -4.78
N ILE A 144 7.38 10.69 -3.73
CA ILE A 144 6.66 10.28 -2.51
C ILE A 144 5.20 9.95 -2.82
N VAL A 145 4.50 10.86 -3.51
CA VAL A 145 3.09 10.70 -3.86
C VAL A 145 2.91 9.51 -4.80
N GLY A 146 3.73 9.39 -5.83
CA GLY A 146 3.70 8.29 -6.79
C GLY A 146 3.96 6.93 -6.13
N ALA A 147 4.93 6.86 -5.21
CA ALA A 147 5.19 5.64 -4.46
C ALA A 147 4.02 5.23 -3.57
N LEU A 148 3.40 6.18 -2.85
CA LEU A 148 2.21 5.90 -2.02
C LEU A 148 1.00 5.47 -2.86
N ILE A 149 0.77 6.10 -4.02
CA ILE A 149 -0.30 5.72 -4.95
C ILE A 149 -0.07 4.31 -5.50
N TYR A 150 1.16 4.01 -5.94
CA TYR A 150 1.51 2.67 -6.45
C TYR A 150 1.32 1.59 -5.38
N ASN A 151 1.72 1.87 -4.13
CA ASN A 151 1.50 0.95 -3.03
C ASN A 151 0.02 0.72 -2.77
N LEU A 152 -0.82 1.77 -2.84
CA LEU A 152 -2.27 1.64 -2.73
C LEU A 152 -2.89 0.81 -3.86
N TYR A 153 -2.38 0.95 -5.09
CA TYR A 153 -2.80 0.13 -6.24
C TYR A 153 -2.52 -1.36 -5.97
N VAL A 154 -1.29 -1.71 -5.58
CA VAL A 154 -0.92 -3.11 -5.32
C VAL A 154 -1.68 -3.70 -4.13
N LEU A 155 -1.96 -2.89 -3.10
CA LEU A 155 -2.81 -3.31 -1.98
C LEU A 155 -4.23 -3.65 -2.44
N ASN A 156 -4.82 -2.83 -3.30
CA ASN A 156 -6.15 -3.09 -3.84
C ASN A 156 -6.19 -4.36 -4.70
N GLU A 157 -5.16 -4.63 -5.50
CA GLU A 157 -5.10 -5.88 -6.26
C GLU A 157 -4.95 -7.11 -5.35
N ALA A 158 -4.11 -7.03 -4.32
CA ALA A 158 -3.96 -8.11 -3.35
C ALA A 158 -5.28 -8.37 -2.58
N GLU A 159 -6.02 -7.33 -2.18
CA GLU A 159 -7.35 -7.48 -1.57
C GLU A 159 -8.36 -8.15 -2.52
N LYS A 160 -8.40 -7.75 -3.79
CA LYS A 160 -9.26 -8.37 -4.81
C LYS A 160 -8.93 -9.85 -4.98
N PHE A 161 -7.65 -10.20 -5.05
CA PHE A 161 -7.21 -11.58 -5.16
C PHE A 161 -7.61 -12.42 -3.93
N LYS A 162 -7.43 -11.89 -2.71
CA LYS A 162 -7.86 -12.56 -1.48
C LYS A 162 -9.35 -12.84 -1.46
N LYS A 163 -10.16 -11.82 -1.76
CA LYS A 163 -11.63 -11.93 -1.82
C LYS A 163 -12.09 -12.92 -2.89
N ALA A 164 -11.45 -12.92 -4.07
CA ALA A 164 -11.81 -13.81 -5.17
C ALA A 164 -11.50 -15.29 -4.89
N ASN A 165 -10.53 -15.58 -4.01
CA ASN A 165 -10.02 -16.93 -3.74
C ASN A 165 -10.30 -17.44 -2.31
N ASN A 166 -11.12 -16.70 -1.54
CA ASN A 166 -11.43 -17.01 -0.13
C ASN A 166 -10.15 -17.27 0.69
N LEU A 167 -9.21 -16.31 0.65
CA LEU A 167 -7.93 -16.30 1.36
C LEU A 167 -7.88 -15.21 2.43
#